data_AF-A0AAN6ZW55-F1
#
_entry.id   AF-A0AAN6ZW55-F1
#
_cell.length_a   1.000
_cell.length_b   1.000
_cell.length_c   1.000
_cell.angle_alpha   90.00
_cell.angle_beta   90.00
_cell.angle_gamma   90.00
#
_symmetry.space_group_name_H-M   'P 1'
#
loop_
_entity.id
_entity.type
_entity.pdbx_description
1 polymer ?
#
loop_
_entity_poly.entity_id
_entity_poly.type
_entity_poly.pdbx_seq_one_letter_code
_entity_poly.pdbx_strand_id
1 'polypeptide(L)'
;MAAIGSLIFCTDCGNLLPASKGTEKNILHCDCCGAENRDHPWRTVTTRTKPSDFPSALRQKLSTVQTVERHKVQTERIDANTECPKCGKTGVRYSEVQQRGADEGSTIIYNCDCGER
;
A
#
# COMPACT_ATOMS: atom_id res chain seq x y z
N MET A 1 -13.87 -30.25 -20.02
CA MET A 1 -14.17 -29.75 -18.65
C MET A 1 -13.32 -28.53 -18.39
N ALA A 2 -13.89 -27.42 -17.90
CA ALA A 2 -13.13 -26.23 -17.51
C ALA A 2 -13.72 -25.65 -16.20
N ALA A 3 -13.18 -26.08 -15.05
CA ALA A 3 -13.54 -25.53 -13.74
C ALA A 3 -12.33 -24.81 -13.15
N ILE A 4 -12.51 -23.57 -12.71
CA ILE A 4 -11.47 -22.71 -12.14
C ILE A 4 -11.97 -22.18 -10.80
N GLY A 5 -11.41 -22.68 -9.69
CA GLY A 5 -11.86 -22.33 -8.34
C GLY A 5 -13.33 -22.73 -8.12
N SER A 6 -14.19 -21.74 -7.85
CA SER A 6 -15.65 -21.91 -7.69
C SER A 6 -16.45 -21.70 -8.99
N LEU A 7 -15.79 -21.36 -10.10
CA LEU A 7 -16.44 -21.03 -11.37
C LEU A 7 -16.39 -22.23 -12.33
N ILE A 8 -17.49 -22.45 -13.05
CA ILE A 8 -17.64 -23.54 -14.03
C ILE A 8 -17.97 -22.92 -15.39
N PHE A 9 -17.27 -23.38 -16.43
CA PHE A 9 -17.48 -22.91 -17.80
C PHE A 9 -18.01 -24.03 -18.69
N CYS A 10 -18.83 -23.64 -19.67
CA CYS A 10 -19.31 -24.52 -20.72
C CYS A 10 -18.12 -25.00 -21.57
N THR A 11 -18.04 -26.30 -21.84
CA THR A 11 -16.95 -26.86 -22.65
C THR A 11 -17.03 -26.51 -24.12
N ASP A 12 -18.21 -26.13 -24.59
CA ASP A 12 -18.47 -26.01 -26.02
C ASP A 12 -18.34 -24.56 -26.49
N CYS A 13 -18.90 -23.61 -25.73
CA CYS A 13 -18.87 -22.18 -26.08
C CYS A 13 -18.07 -21.31 -25.10
N GLY A 14 -17.58 -21.86 -23.99
CA GLY A 14 -16.80 -21.11 -22.99
C GLY A 14 -17.61 -20.16 -22.11
N ASN A 15 -18.94 -20.14 -22.22
CA ASN A 15 -19.80 -19.31 -21.37
C ASN A 15 -19.72 -19.73 -19.88
N LEU A 16 -19.83 -18.76 -18.96
CA LEU A 16 -19.91 -19.04 -17.53
C LEU A 16 -21.26 -19.69 -17.20
N LEU A 17 -21.21 -20.87 -16.58
CA LEU A 17 -22.41 -21.60 -16.17
C LEU A 17 -22.90 -21.11 -14.81
N PRO A 18 -24.21 -21.19 -14.53
CA PRO A 18 -24.76 -20.82 -13.25
C PRO A 18 -24.17 -21.70 -12.14
N ALA A 19 -24.04 -21.13 -10.93
CA ALA A 19 -23.59 -21.89 -9.78
C ALA A 19 -24.51 -23.10 -9.56
N SER A 20 -23.89 -24.27 -9.39
CA SER A 20 -24.58 -25.51 -9.01
C SER A 20 -25.55 -25.25 -7.87
N LYS A 21 -26.83 -25.56 -8.09
CA LYS A 21 -27.85 -25.58 -7.04
C LYS A 21 -28.05 -26.99 -6.46
N GLY A 22 -27.20 -27.96 -6.81
CA GLY A 22 -27.33 -29.35 -6.37
C GLY A 22 -28.62 -30.02 -6.86
N THR A 23 -28.90 -29.96 -8.16
CA THR A 23 -30.02 -30.73 -8.75
C THR A 23 -29.70 -32.22 -8.74
N GLU A 24 -30.71 -33.09 -8.59
CA GLU A 24 -30.55 -34.56 -8.45
C GLU A 24 -29.71 -35.23 -9.54
N LYS A 25 -29.59 -34.60 -10.71
CA LYS A 25 -28.85 -35.13 -11.86
C LYS A 25 -27.46 -34.53 -12.06
N ASN A 26 -27.07 -33.48 -11.32
CA ASN A 26 -25.80 -32.78 -11.50
C ASN A 26 -25.57 -32.38 -12.98
N ILE A 27 -26.58 -31.78 -13.62
CA ILE A 27 -26.50 -31.30 -15.01
C ILE A 27 -26.82 -29.81 -15.01
N LEU A 28 -25.94 -29.02 -15.63
CA LEU A 28 -26.05 -27.60 -15.88
C LEU A 28 -26.29 -27.36 -17.37
N HIS A 29 -27.33 -26.60 -17.68
CA HIS A 29 -27.62 -26.19 -19.05
C HIS A 29 -26.95 -24.85 -19.35
N CYS A 30 -26.33 -24.74 -20.53
CA CYS A 30 -25.76 -23.48 -20.98
C CYS A 30 -26.83 -22.60 -21.65
N ASP A 31 -27.10 -21.42 -21.09
CA ASP A 31 -28.05 -20.46 -21.68
C ASP A 31 -27.61 -19.89 -23.04
N CYS A 32 -26.32 -20.04 -23.40
CA CYS A 32 -25.77 -19.49 -24.63
C CYS A 32 -25.85 -20.47 -25.82
N CYS A 33 -25.48 -21.74 -25.63
CA CYS A 33 -25.45 -22.74 -26.71
C CYS A 33 -26.40 -23.93 -26.50
N GLY A 34 -27.10 -24.00 -25.36
CA GLY A 34 -27.99 -25.11 -25.01
C GLY A 34 -27.29 -26.40 -24.56
N ALA A 35 -25.96 -26.45 -24.56
CA ALA A 35 -25.20 -27.64 -24.21
C ALA A 35 -25.39 -28.07 -22.74
N GLU A 36 -25.49 -29.38 -22.52
CA GLU A 36 -25.54 -29.98 -21.19
C GLU A 36 -24.13 -30.22 -20.66
N ASN A 37 -23.84 -29.64 -19.51
CA ASN A 37 -22.55 -29.77 -18.84
C ASN A 37 -22.76 -30.46 -17.50
N ARG A 38 -21.94 -31.47 -17.18
CA ARG A 38 -22.03 -32.13 -15.86
C ARG A 38 -21.49 -31.20 -14.78
N ASP A 39 -22.25 -31.10 -13.71
CA ASP A 39 -21.91 -30.37 -12.51
C ASP A 39 -20.80 -31.10 -11.74
N HIS A 40 -19.89 -30.35 -11.12
CA HIS A 40 -18.72 -30.89 -10.44
C HIS A 40 -18.83 -30.65 -8.93
N PRO A 41 -18.42 -31.61 -8.08
CA PRO A 41 -18.38 -31.41 -6.63
C PRO A 41 -17.55 -30.17 -6.30
N TRP A 42 -18.11 -29.27 -5.50
CA TRP A 42 -17.48 -27.99 -5.16
C TRP A 42 -16.06 -28.19 -4.64
N ARG A 43 -15.10 -27.48 -5.23
CA ARG A 43 -13.77 -27.34 -4.63
C ARG A 43 -13.82 -26.22 -3.60
N THR A 44 -13.38 -26.50 -2.38
CA THR A 44 -13.31 -25.49 -1.32
C THR A 44 -12.37 -24.37 -1.74
N VAL A 45 -12.89 -23.14 -1.82
CA VAL A 45 -12.07 -21.94 -2.06
C VAL A 45 -11.58 -21.42 -0.71
N THR A 46 -10.27 -21.44 -0.49
CA THR A 46 -9.67 -20.84 0.71
C THR A 46 -9.31 -19.38 0.44
N THR A 47 -10.02 -18.45 1.09
CA THR A 47 -9.64 -17.04 1.09
C THR A 47 -8.77 -16.74 2.31
N ARG A 48 -7.82 -15.82 2.16
CA ARG A 48 -6.98 -15.31 3.25
C ARG A 48 -6.98 -13.79 3.19
N THR A 49 -6.98 -13.16 4.36
CA THR A 49 -6.86 -11.71 4.47
C THR A 49 -5.48 -11.25 4.00
N LYS A 50 -5.41 -10.05 3.42
CA LYS A 50 -4.11 -9.52 2.99
C LYS A 50 -3.35 -9.02 4.23
N PRO A 51 -2.02 -9.14 4.23
CA PRO A 51 -1.16 -8.56 5.26
C PRO A 51 -1.40 -7.08 5.55
N SER A 52 -1.83 -6.32 4.55
CA SER A 52 -2.11 -4.88 4.61
C SER A 52 -3.46 -4.52 5.22
N ASP A 53 -4.40 -5.47 5.30
CA ASP A 53 -5.75 -5.20 5.79
C ASP A 53 -5.77 -4.92 7.31
N PHE A 54 -4.69 -5.30 8.01
CA PHE A 54 -4.52 -5.09 9.45
C PHE A 54 -3.19 -4.38 9.77
N PRO A 55 -3.08 -3.07 9.48
CA PRO A 55 -1.90 -2.30 9.83
C PRO A 55 -1.79 -2.17 11.36
N SER A 56 -0.68 -2.62 11.93
CA SER A 56 -0.40 -2.50 13.37
C SER A 56 1.09 -2.35 13.63
N ALA A 57 1.45 -1.81 14.79
CA ALA A 57 2.86 -1.70 15.21
C ALA A 57 3.55 -3.08 15.28
N LEU A 58 2.83 -4.12 15.68
CA LEU A 58 3.34 -5.50 15.68
C LEU A 58 3.57 -6.02 14.25
N ARG A 59 2.68 -5.71 13.30
CA ARG A 59 2.83 -6.07 11.89
C ARG A 59 4.02 -5.34 11.25
N GLN A 60 4.23 -4.07 11.58
CA GLN A 60 5.38 -3.30 11.11
C GLN A 60 6.71 -3.93 11.54
N LYS A 61 6.78 -4.53 12.73
CA LYS A 61 7.97 -5.28 13.19
C LYS A 61 8.28 -6.55 12.39
N LEU A 62 7.32 -7.06 11.60
CA LEU A 62 7.54 -8.19 10.68
C LEU A 62 8.16 -7.74 9.34
N SER A 63 8.21 -6.44 9.06
CA SER A 63 8.84 -5.91 7.85
C SER A 63 10.35 -6.07 7.93
N THR A 64 10.96 -6.64 6.89
CA THR A 64 12.43 -6.69 6.73
C THR A 64 13.01 -5.30 6.40
N VAL A 65 12.19 -4.37 5.93
CA VAL A 65 12.59 -3.00 5.63
C VAL A 65 12.44 -2.13 6.88
N GLN A 66 13.49 -1.38 7.21
CA GLN A 66 13.47 -0.41 8.29
C GLN A 66 12.52 0.73 7.95
N THR A 67 11.43 0.86 8.70
CA THR A 67 10.52 2.01 8.60
C THR A 67 11.21 3.21 9.23
N VAL A 68 11.61 4.18 8.39
CA VAL A 68 12.24 5.41 8.87
C VAL A 68 11.17 6.37 9.37
N GLU A 69 11.25 6.73 10.66
CA GLU A 69 10.38 7.75 11.23
C GLU A 69 10.83 9.14 10.73
N ARG A 70 9.93 9.85 10.02
CA ARG A 70 10.25 11.15 9.41
C ARG A 70 10.87 12.16 10.39
N HIS A 71 10.41 12.17 11.64
CA HIS A 71 10.90 13.09 12.67
C HIS A 71 12.28 12.73 13.23
N LYS A 72 12.81 11.53 12.93
CA LYS A 72 14.18 11.13 13.28
C LYS A 72 15.19 11.44 12.17
N VAL A 73 14.71 11.80 10.98
CA VAL A 73 15.58 12.16 9.85
C VAL A 73 15.93 13.64 9.98
N GLN A 74 17.16 13.92 10.39
CA GLN A 74 17.69 15.28 10.37
C GLN A 74 18.08 15.64 8.92
N THR A 75 17.30 16.51 8.29
CA THR A 75 17.60 17.02 6.93
C THR A 75 18.32 18.37 6.93
N GLU A 76 18.44 18.99 8.10
CA GLU A 76 19.03 20.32 8.28
C GLU A 76 20.56 20.25 8.24
N ARG A 77 21.18 21.28 7.65
CA ARG A 77 22.65 21.44 7.62
C ARG A 77 23.11 22.23 8.84
N ILE A 78 24.38 22.15 9.21
CA ILE A 78 24.95 22.93 10.31
C ILE A 78 25.78 24.07 9.72
N ASP A 79 25.53 25.29 10.17
CA ASP A 79 26.39 26.44 9.89
C ASP A 79 27.25 26.76 11.12
N ALA A 80 28.55 26.44 11.02
CA ALA A 80 29.52 26.59 12.11
C ALA A 80 29.78 28.05 12.50
N ASN A 81 29.51 29.01 11.61
CA ASN A 81 29.84 30.41 11.81
C ASN A 81 28.69 31.22 12.43
N THR A 82 27.48 30.65 12.48
CA THR A 82 26.31 31.35 13.01
C THR A 82 26.12 31.07 14.49
N GLU A 83 25.91 32.14 15.26
CA GLU A 83 25.63 32.11 16.70
C GLU A 83 24.13 32.27 16.98
N CYS A 84 23.60 31.49 17.91
CA CYS A 84 22.22 31.63 18.35
C CYS A 84 22.06 32.92 19.20
N PRO A 85 21.12 33.82 18.87
CA PRO A 85 20.94 35.08 19.60
C PRO A 85 20.47 34.89 21.05
N LYS A 86 19.89 33.73 21.37
CA LYS A 86 19.31 33.44 22.70
C LYS A 86 20.25 32.73 23.65
N CYS A 87 21.03 31.76 23.15
CA CYS A 87 21.91 30.93 24.00
C CYS A 87 23.40 31.11 23.69
N GLY A 88 23.77 31.86 22.65
CA GLY A 88 25.17 32.13 22.28
C GLY A 88 25.95 30.94 21.72
N LYS A 89 25.28 29.80 21.45
CA LYS A 89 25.94 28.61 20.89
C LYS A 89 26.26 28.85 19.40
N THR A 90 27.51 28.60 19.01
CA THR A 90 27.98 28.53 17.61
C THR A 90 27.60 27.19 16.99
N GLY A 91 27.33 27.16 15.68
CA GLY A 91 26.96 25.92 15.00
C GLY A 91 25.46 25.66 15.01
N VAL A 92 24.67 26.60 14.47
CA VAL A 92 23.20 26.49 14.40
C VAL A 92 22.79 25.69 13.18
N ARG A 93 21.73 24.88 13.29
CA ARG A 93 21.20 24.15 12.13
C ARG A 93 20.42 25.08 11.24
N TYR A 94 20.36 24.80 9.95
CA TYR A 94 19.55 25.56 9.02
C TYR A 94 18.94 24.70 7.91
N SER A 95 17.83 25.20 7.38
CA SER A 95 17.19 24.70 6.17
C SER A 95 17.00 25.85 5.18
N GLU A 96 17.16 25.55 3.90
CA GLU A 96 17.05 26.51 2.81
C GLU A 96 15.73 26.28 2.08
N VAL A 97 14.91 27.32 1.97
CA VAL A 97 13.59 27.25 1.35
C VAL A 97 13.39 28.44 0.42
N GLN A 98 13.00 28.16 -0.83
CA GLN A 98 12.55 29.23 -1.73
C GLN A 98 11.10 29.57 -1.43
N GLN A 99 10.87 30.73 -0.81
CA GLN A 99 9.52 31.20 -0.48
C GLN A 99 8.98 32.25 -1.46
N ARG A 100 9.86 32.89 -2.24
CA ARG A 100 9.53 34.00 -3.14
C ARG A 100 9.88 33.65 -4.60
N GLY A 101 9.67 34.61 -5.49
CA GLY A 101 9.97 34.44 -6.91
C GLY A 101 11.43 34.06 -7.14
N ALA A 102 11.74 33.47 -8.30
CA ALA A 102 13.10 33.00 -8.62
C ALA A 102 14.15 34.12 -8.76
N ASP A 103 13.72 35.38 -8.76
CA ASP A 103 14.59 36.57 -8.79
C ASP A 103 15.19 36.88 -7.39
N GLU A 104 14.59 36.36 -6.33
CA GLU A 104 15.09 36.52 -4.97
C GLU A 104 15.87 35.28 -4.51
N GLY A 105 16.90 35.52 -3.68
CA GLY A 105 17.63 34.45 -3.02
C GLY A 105 16.77 33.60 -2.08
N SER A 106 17.20 32.38 -1.84
CA SER A 106 16.56 31.45 -0.90
C SER A 106 16.53 31.99 0.52
N THR A 107 15.44 31.72 1.25
CA THR A 107 15.34 32.04 2.67
C THR A 107 16.03 30.95 3.49
N ILE A 108 16.94 31.35 4.38
CA ILE A 108 17.60 30.46 5.34
C ILE A 108 16.83 30.50 6.67
N ILE A 109 16.33 29.35 7.10
CA ILE A 109 15.62 29.17 8.37
C ILE A 109 16.57 28.48 9.35
N TYR A 110 16.98 29.20 10.40
CA TYR A 110 17.86 28.68 11.44
C TYR A 110 17.05 27.97 12.53
N ASN A 111 17.58 26.88 13.07
CA ASN A 111 17.01 26.08 14.15
C ASN A 111 18.11 25.74 15.15
N CYS A 112 18.00 26.30 16.36
CA CYS A 112 18.96 26.03 17.44
C CYS A 112 18.51 24.85 18.31
N ASP A 113 19.46 24.09 18.86
CA ASP A 113 19.20 23.02 19.83
C ASP A 113 18.49 23.51 21.10
N CYS A 114 18.56 24.80 21.43
CA CYS A 114 17.85 25.39 22.56
C CYS A 114 16.35 25.65 22.29
N GLY A 115 15.87 25.38 21.07
CA GLY A 115 14.48 25.54 20.65
C GLY A 115 14.16 26.89 19.99
N GLU A 116 15.14 27.77 19.81
CA GLU A 116 14.97 29.03 19.06
C GLU A 116 14.97 28.77 17.54
N ARG A 117 14.06 29.45 16.82
CA ARG A 117 13.93 29.39 15.35
C ARG A 117 13.83 30.79 14.77
#